data_AF-A0A1Y6G168-F1
#
_entry.id   AF-A0A1Y6G168-F1
#
_cell.length_a   1.000
_cell.length_b   1.000
_cell.length_c   1.000
_cell.angle_alpha   90.00
_cell.angle_beta   90.00
_cell.angle_gamma   90.00
#
_symmetry.space_group_name_H-M   'P 1'
#
loop_
_entity.id
_entity.type
_entity.pdbx_description
1 polymer ?
#
loop_
_entity_poly.entity_id
_entity_poly.type
_entity_poly.pdbx_seq_one_letter_code
_entity_poly.pdbx_strand_id
1 'polypeptide(L)'
;MEREEALKLVKEQLTDHRYQHTLGVMETAIALAKRYGGNEQKAELAAIFHDYAKFRPKDEMKEIITGQGFPQDLLEFNSELWHAPAGAYLVEKEAGISDREVLEAIRYHTSGRPGMTLLDKIIYLADYIEPGRHFPGVEEVRDMAKENLDKALIKAIQNTIMFLLKKNQTIYPDTFYTYNDLIKKLED
;
A
#
# COMPACT_ATOMS: atom_id res chain seq x y z
N MET A 1 -14.85 -13.39 0.27
CA MET A 1 -15.57 -12.35 1.04
C MET A 1 -16.20 -11.43 0.01
N GLU A 2 -17.48 -11.10 0.19
CA GLU A 2 -18.18 -10.19 -0.72
C GLU A 2 -17.81 -8.72 -0.42
N ARG A 3 -17.89 -7.85 -1.43
CA ARG A 3 -17.50 -6.43 -1.32
C ARG A 3 -18.21 -5.71 -0.17
N GLU A 4 -19.52 -5.89 -0.06
CA GLU A 4 -20.34 -5.22 0.96
C GLU A 4 -19.92 -5.60 2.39
N GLU A 5 -19.58 -6.87 2.59
CA GLU A 5 -19.07 -7.39 3.86
C GLU A 5 -17.70 -6.78 4.19
N ALA A 6 -16.78 -6.78 3.22
CA ALA A 6 -15.45 -6.21 3.38
C ALA A 6 -15.50 -4.70 3.71
N LEU A 7 -16.33 -3.94 2.99
CA LEU A 7 -16.52 -2.51 3.22
C LEU A 7 -17.13 -2.21 4.59
N LYS A 8 -18.06 -3.04 5.06
CA LYS A 8 -18.63 -2.89 6.41
C LYS A 8 -17.56 -3.09 7.48
N LEU A 9 -16.74 -4.14 7.35
CA LEU A 9 -15.67 -4.44 8.31
C LEU A 9 -14.61 -3.33 8.38
N VAL A 10 -14.12 -2.86 7.23
CA VAL A 10 -13.09 -1.80 7.23
C VAL A 10 -13.63 -0.47 7.76
N LYS A 11 -14.91 -0.15 7.51
CA LYS A 11 -15.51 1.12 7.93
C LYS A 11 -15.49 1.29 9.44
N GLU A 12 -15.59 0.21 10.21
CA GLU A 12 -15.53 0.24 11.67
C GLU A 12 -14.14 0.63 12.21
N GLN A 13 -13.08 0.49 11.39
CA GLN A 13 -11.70 0.80 11.77
C GLN A 13 -11.23 2.19 11.32
N LEU A 14 -12.01 2.88 10.47
CA LEU A 14 -11.57 4.07 9.75
C LEU A 14 -12.41 5.30 10.09
N THR A 15 -11.79 6.47 10.03
CA THR A 15 -12.53 7.74 9.97
C THR A 15 -13.25 7.87 8.63
N ASP A 16 -14.32 8.68 8.57
CA ASP A 16 -15.06 8.90 7.32
C ASP A 16 -14.17 9.36 6.16
N HIS A 17 -13.23 10.28 6.43
CA HIS A 17 -12.27 10.75 5.43
C HIS A 17 -11.39 9.59 4.91
N ARG A 18 -10.89 8.74 5.81
CA ARG A 18 -10.05 7.61 5.43
C ARG A 18 -10.83 6.50 4.73
N TYR A 19 -12.10 6.34 5.07
CA TYR A 19 -13.01 5.46 4.36
C TYR A 19 -13.25 5.94 2.91
N GLN A 20 -13.45 7.24 2.68
CA GLN A 20 -13.54 7.79 1.32
C GLN A 20 -12.26 7.56 0.52
N HIS A 21 -11.10 7.77 1.14
CA HIS A 21 -9.81 7.42 0.55
C HIS A 21 -9.77 5.93 0.16
N THR A 22 -10.17 5.03 1.06
CA THR A 22 -10.21 3.58 0.80
C THR A 22 -11.11 3.23 -0.40
N LEU A 23 -12.27 3.89 -0.55
CA LEU A 23 -13.12 3.71 -1.73
C LEU A 23 -12.42 4.19 -3.01
N GLY A 24 -11.70 5.31 -2.95
CA GLY A 24 -10.87 5.81 -4.05
C GLY A 24 -9.77 4.81 -4.44
N VAL A 25 -9.06 4.25 -3.46
CA VAL A 25 -8.03 3.22 -3.68
C VAL A 25 -8.63 1.97 -4.28
N MET A 26 -9.79 1.51 -3.78
CA MET A 26 -10.49 0.33 -4.30
C MET A 26 -10.84 0.47 -5.78
N GLU A 27 -11.52 1.54 -6.16
CA GLU A 27 -11.89 1.77 -7.57
C GLU A 27 -10.66 1.95 -8.47
N THR A 28 -9.61 2.62 -7.96
CA THR A 28 -8.34 2.80 -8.68
C THR A 28 -7.62 1.45 -8.88
N ALA A 29 -7.57 0.61 -7.85
CA ALA A 29 -6.93 -0.70 -7.88
C ALA A 29 -7.63 -1.65 -8.86
N ILE A 30 -8.97 -1.67 -8.87
CA ILE A 30 -9.76 -2.44 -9.84
C ILE A 30 -9.46 -1.97 -11.27
N ALA A 31 -9.45 -0.65 -11.50
CA ALA A 31 -9.16 -0.08 -12.81
C ALA A 31 -7.74 -0.40 -13.30
N LEU A 32 -6.74 -0.35 -12.40
CA LEU A 32 -5.36 -0.74 -12.71
C LEU A 32 -5.23 -2.25 -12.96
N ALA A 33 -5.90 -3.09 -12.16
CA ALA A 33 -5.92 -4.54 -12.35
C ALA A 33 -6.48 -4.90 -13.73
N LYS A 34 -7.63 -4.32 -14.10
CA LYS A 34 -8.22 -4.51 -15.43
C LYS A 34 -7.30 -4.07 -16.56
N ARG A 35 -6.59 -2.95 -16.40
CA ARG A 35 -5.67 -2.40 -17.42
C ARG A 35 -4.43 -3.27 -17.62
N TYR A 36 -3.85 -3.77 -16.54
CA TYR A 36 -2.56 -4.46 -16.55
C TYR A 36 -2.68 -5.98 -16.43
N GLY A 37 -3.89 -6.54 -16.50
CA GLY A 37 -4.13 -7.99 -16.47
C GLY A 37 -3.99 -8.62 -15.08
N GLY A 38 -4.21 -7.84 -14.02
CA GLY A 38 -4.27 -8.33 -12.64
C GLY A 38 -5.62 -8.94 -12.27
N ASN A 39 -5.69 -9.63 -11.14
CA ASN A 39 -6.94 -10.16 -10.60
C ASN A 39 -7.75 -9.03 -9.91
N GLU A 40 -8.85 -8.61 -10.52
CA GLU A 40 -9.70 -7.52 -10.02
C GLU A 40 -10.26 -7.79 -8.62
N GLN A 41 -10.65 -9.03 -8.29
CA GLN A 41 -11.18 -9.38 -6.96
C GLN A 41 -10.12 -9.28 -5.87
N LYS A 42 -8.88 -9.71 -6.16
CA LYS A 42 -7.76 -9.57 -5.22
C LYS A 42 -7.36 -8.11 -5.04
N ALA A 43 -7.35 -7.34 -6.13
CA ALA A 43 -7.09 -5.90 -6.09
C ALA A 43 -8.14 -5.15 -5.26
N GLU A 44 -9.42 -5.46 -5.46
CA GLU A 44 -10.52 -4.93 -4.65
C GLU A 44 -10.31 -5.24 -3.17
N LEU A 45 -10.09 -6.51 -2.82
CA LEU A 45 -9.99 -6.93 -1.42
C LEU A 45 -8.76 -6.35 -0.73
N ALA A 46 -7.60 -6.35 -1.38
CA ALA A 46 -6.39 -5.75 -0.85
C ALA A 46 -6.55 -4.23 -0.66
N ALA A 47 -7.18 -3.55 -1.61
CA ALA A 47 -7.42 -2.11 -1.53
C ALA A 47 -8.40 -1.73 -0.42
N ILE A 48 -9.48 -2.51 -0.22
CA ILE A 48 -10.42 -2.27 0.87
C ILE A 48 -9.71 -2.35 2.23
N PHE A 49 -8.76 -3.27 2.39
CA PHE A 49 -8.13 -3.55 3.67
C PHE A 49 -6.73 -2.94 3.87
N HIS A 50 -6.14 -2.26 2.87
CA HIS A 50 -4.75 -1.79 2.95
C HIS A 50 -4.48 -0.91 4.19
N ASP A 51 -5.42 -0.03 4.51
CA ASP A 51 -5.34 0.93 5.62
C ASP A 51 -6.08 0.43 6.89
N TYR A 52 -6.43 -0.87 7.00
CA TYR A 52 -7.23 -1.41 8.11
C TYR A 52 -6.67 -1.06 9.50
N ALA A 53 -5.34 -1.06 9.64
CA ALA A 53 -4.68 -0.70 10.90
C ALA A 53 -4.28 0.77 11.03
N LYS A 54 -4.69 1.65 10.10
CA LYS A 54 -4.20 3.04 10.01
C LYS A 54 -4.38 3.84 11.30
N PHE A 55 -5.43 3.55 12.07
CA PHE A 55 -5.74 4.21 13.33
C PHE A 55 -5.66 3.30 14.55
N ARG A 56 -5.06 2.10 14.42
CA ARG A 56 -4.82 1.25 15.58
C ARG A 56 -3.79 1.90 16.52
N PRO A 57 -3.89 1.66 17.84
CA PRO A 57 -2.89 2.14 18.79
C PRO A 57 -1.47 1.73 18.38
N LYS A 58 -0.51 2.66 18.50
CA LYS A 58 0.89 2.41 18.15
C LYS A 58 1.52 1.30 18.99
N ASP A 59 1.15 1.21 20.27
CA ASP A 59 1.64 0.15 21.16
C ASP A 59 1.16 -1.23 20.70
N GLU A 60 -0.10 -1.35 20.28
CA GLU A 60 -0.63 -2.58 19.69
C GLU A 60 0.12 -2.97 18.41
N MET A 61 0.30 -2.02 17.48
CA MET A 61 1.04 -2.29 16.24
C MET A 61 2.48 -2.71 16.53
N LYS A 62 3.13 -2.10 17.52
CA LYS A 62 4.47 -2.46 17.97
C LYS A 62 4.52 -3.89 18.54
N GLU A 63 3.56 -4.26 19.38
CA GLU A 63 3.43 -5.63 19.91
C GLU A 63 3.23 -6.67 18.80
N ILE A 64 2.45 -6.33 17.77
CA ILE A 64 2.28 -7.20 16.61
C ILE A 64 3.59 -7.35 15.84
N ILE A 65 4.30 -6.25 15.57
CA ILE A 65 5.59 -6.28 14.84
C ILE A 65 6.62 -7.12 15.60
N THR A 66 6.74 -6.96 16.91
CA THR A 66 7.68 -7.74 17.73
C THR A 66 7.24 -9.20 17.84
N GLY A 67 5.96 -9.46 18.08
CA GLY A 67 5.42 -10.80 18.34
C GLY A 67 5.32 -11.70 17.11
N GLN A 68 5.14 -11.15 15.91
CA GLN A 68 4.98 -11.92 14.67
C GLN A 68 6.27 -12.10 13.86
N GLY A 69 7.40 -11.59 14.37
CA GLY A 69 8.70 -11.72 13.69
C GLY A 69 8.81 -10.88 12.41
N PHE A 70 8.03 -9.80 12.30
CA PHE A 70 8.24 -8.80 11.24
C PHE A 70 9.60 -8.08 11.43
N PRO A 71 10.13 -7.39 10.41
CA PRO A 71 11.41 -6.68 10.53
C PRO A 71 11.40 -5.72 11.73
N GLN A 72 12.30 -5.96 12.69
CA GLN A 72 12.32 -5.21 13.95
C GLN A 72 12.90 -3.80 13.75
N ASP A 73 13.77 -3.64 12.76
CA ASP A 73 14.35 -2.36 12.35
C ASP A 73 13.26 -1.35 11.95
N LEU A 74 12.10 -1.81 11.48
CA LEU A 74 10.92 -1.00 11.14
C LEU A 74 10.47 -0.09 12.32
N LEU A 75 10.73 -0.50 13.57
CA LEU A 75 10.47 0.28 14.79
C LEU A 75 11.43 1.46 15.00
N GLU A 76 12.55 1.51 14.29
CA GLU A 76 13.53 2.60 14.30
C GLU A 76 13.17 3.71 13.30
N PHE A 77 12.17 3.48 12.44
CA PHE A 77 11.69 4.42 11.43
C PHE A 77 10.33 5.03 11.80
N ASN A 78 9.77 5.82 10.89
CA ASN A 78 8.49 6.49 11.12
C ASN A 78 7.37 5.46 11.39
N SER A 79 6.62 5.66 12.48
CA SER A 79 5.49 4.81 12.86
C SER A 79 4.38 4.73 11.82
N GLU A 80 4.33 5.68 10.88
CA GLU A 80 3.42 5.59 9.73
C GLU A 80 3.66 4.34 8.87
N LEU A 81 4.82 3.68 8.96
CA LEU A 81 5.08 2.42 8.26
C LEU A 81 4.37 1.23 8.91
N TRP A 82 4.06 1.30 10.21
CA TRP A 82 3.71 0.13 11.03
C TRP A 82 2.33 -0.44 10.68
N HIS A 83 1.42 0.40 10.21
CA HIS A 83 0.05 -0.01 9.90
C HIS A 83 -0.02 -0.99 8.73
N ALA A 84 0.95 -1.02 7.82
CA ALA A 84 0.93 -1.95 6.70
C ALA A 84 1.17 -3.41 7.17
N PRO A 85 2.28 -3.75 7.85
CA PRO A 85 2.48 -5.10 8.38
C PRO A 85 1.50 -5.46 9.51
N ALA A 86 1.17 -4.52 10.41
CA ALA A 86 0.18 -4.77 11.45
C ALA A 86 -1.22 -4.98 10.84
N GLY A 87 -1.58 -4.21 9.80
CA GLY A 87 -2.83 -4.33 9.06
C GLY A 87 -2.96 -5.68 8.38
N ALA A 88 -1.92 -6.16 7.68
CA ALA A 88 -1.94 -7.49 7.09
C ALA A 88 -2.19 -8.58 8.14
N TYR A 89 -1.56 -8.48 9.32
CA TYR A 89 -1.79 -9.42 10.41
C TYR A 89 -3.23 -9.34 10.95
N LEU A 90 -3.73 -8.14 11.23
CA LEU A 90 -5.07 -7.94 11.79
C LEU A 90 -6.17 -8.34 10.80
N VAL A 91 -5.98 -8.08 9.51
CA VAL A 91 -6.91 -8.49 8.44
C VAL A 91 -6.97 -10.02 8.35
N GLU A 92 -5.85 -10.73 8.54
CA GLU A 92 -5.84 -12.20 8.62
C GLU A 92 -6.60 -12.71 9.84
N LYS A 93 -6.45 -12.06 11.01
CA LYS A 93 -7.03 -12.52 12.29
C LYS A 93 -8.48 -12.10 12.53
N GLU A 94 -8.81 -10.86 12.19
CA GLU A 94 -10.09 -10.22 12.53
C GLU A 94 -11.07 -10.26 11.34
N ALA A 95 -10.58 -10.05 10.12
CA ALA A 95 -11.41 -10.08 8.90
C ALA A 95 -11.42 -11.46 8.21
N GLY A 96 -10.59 -12.42 8.67
CA GLY A 96 -10.60 -13.80 8.16
C GLY A 96 -10.05 -13.97 6.74
N ILE A 97 -9.30 -12.99 6.23
CA ILE A 97 -8.67 -13.09 4.90
C ILE A 97 -7.44 -13.99 4.99
N SER A 98 -7.38 -15.03 4.17
CA SER A 98 -6.28 -16.01 4.15
C SER A 98 -5.49 -16.04 2.84
N ASP A 99 -5.89 -15.26 1.83
CA ASP A 99 -5.17 -15.17 0.56
C ASP A 99 -3.83 -14.45 0.78
N ARG A 100 -2.73 -15.20 0.69
CA ARG A 100 -1.39 -14.67 0.94
C ARG A 100 -1.02 -13.54 -0.01
N GLU A 101 -1.46 -13.57 -1.27
CA GLU A 101 -1.14 -12.49 -2.22
C GLU A 101 -1.79 -11.17 -1.79
N VAL A 102 -3.05 -11.22 -1.34
CA VAL A 102 -3.77 -10.06 -0.79
C VAL A 102 -3.08 -9.53 0.47
N LEU A 103 -2.73 -10.42 1.40
CA LEU A 103 -2.08 -10.03 2.66
C LEU A 103 -0.69 -9.42 2.45
N GLU A 104 0.09 -9.94 1.49
CA GLU A 104 1.40 -9.38 1.14
C GLU A 104 1.26 -8.01 0.46
N ALA A 105 0.28 -7.83 -0.43
CA ALA A 105 0.02 -6.53 -1.04
C ALA A 105 -0.36 -5.47 0.01
N ILE A 106 -1.16 -5.85 1.01
CA ILE A 106 -1.43 -4.99 2.18
C ILE A 106 -0.15 -4.71 2.96
N ARG A 107 0.65 -5.74 3.26
CA ARG A 107 1.87 -5.59 4.09
C ARG A 107 2.86 -4.60 3.50
N TYR A 108 3.01 -4.56 2.17
CA TYR A 108 4.04 -3.80 1.48
C TYR A 108 3.52 -2.54 0.78
N HIS A 109 2.27 -2.14 0.97
CA HIS A 109 1.71 -1.00 0.25
C HIS A 109 2.38 0.35 0.59
N THR A 110 3.05 0.47 1.74
CA THR A 110 3.73 1.71 2.16
C THR A 110 5.19 1.78 1.71
N SER A 111 5.95 0.72 1.95
CA SER A 111 7.40 0.69 1.70
C SER A 111 7.75 0.17 0.32
N GLY A 112 6.87 -0.64 -0.29
CA GLY A 112 7.24 -1.57 -1.35
C GLY A 112 8.13 -2.71 -0.83
N ARG A 113 8.55 -3.56 -1.75
CA ARG A 113 9.64 -4.54 -1.55
C ARG A 113 10.35 -4.87 -2.87
N PRO A 114 11.58 -5.39 -2.85
CA PRO A 114 12.14 -6.05 -4.02
C PRO A 114 11.24 -7.20 -4.49
N GLY A 115 11.08 -7.37 -5.81
CA GLY A 115 10.29 -8.46 -6.35
C GLY A 115 8.77 -8.29 -6.17
N MET A 116 8.27 -7.06 -6.09
CA MET A 116 6.83 -6.78 -6.02
C MET A 116 6.05 -7.54 -7.10
N THR A 117 5.00 -8.24 -6.65
CA THR A 117 4.01 -8.87 -7.54
C THR A 117 3.22 -7.80 -8.29
N LEU A 118 2.48 -8.21 -9.32
CA LEU A 118 1.56 -7.28 -10.00
C LEU A 118 0.55 -6.68 -9.02
N LEU A 119 0.02 -7.46 -8.08
CA LEU A 119 -0.91 -6.97 -7.06
C LEU A 119 -0.26 -5.96 -6.13
N ASP A 120 0.97 -6.22 -5.66
CA ASP A 120 1.71 -5.27 -4.81
C ASP A 120 1.84 -3.90 -5.52
N LYS A 121 2.20 -3.93 -6.80
CA LYS A 121 2.39 -2.72 -7.63
C LYS A 121 1.08 -1.94 -7.79
N ILE A 122 -0.01 -2.66 -8.03
CA ILE A 122 -1.35 -2.07 -8.16
C ILE A 122 -1.76 -1.38 -6.87
N ILE A 123 -1.63 -2.04 -5.72
CA ILE A 123 -2.09 -1.50 -4.44
C ILE A 123 -1.25 -0.30 -4.00
N TYR A 124 0.08 -0.39 -4.11
CA TYR A 124 0.97 0.74 -3.83
C TYR A 124 0.59 1.96 -4.70
N LEU A 125 0.47 1.75 -6.01
CA LEU A 125 0.21 2.86 -6.91
C LEU A 125 -1.20 3.43 -6.73
N ALA A 126 -2.21 2.57 -6.49
CA ALA A 126 -3.58 2.99 -6.24
C ALA A 126 -3.69 3.90 -5.01
N ASP A 127 -3.04 3.55 -3.89
CA ASP A 127 -2.99 4.41 -2.69
C ASP A 127 -2.41 5.81 -3.01
N TYR A 128 -1.38 5.82 -3.85
CA TYR A 128 -0.70 7.05 -4.24
C TYR A 128 -1.52 7.94 -5.17
N ILE A 129 -2.27 7.36 -6.12
CA ILE A 129 -2.92 8.10 -7.22
C ILE A 129 -4.44 8.22 -7.12
N GLU A 130 -5.08 7.65 -6.10
CA GLU A 130 -6.54 7.68 -6.00
C GLU A 130 -7.11 9.12 -6.10
N PRO A 131 -8.33 9.32 -6.64
CA PRO A 131 -8.81 10.63 -7.08
C PRO A 131 -8.84 11.74 -5.99
N GLY A 132 -9.01 11.37 -4.73
CA GLY A 132 -9.01 12.27 -3.57
C GLY A 132 -7.62 12.78 -3.18
N ARG A 133 -6.54 12.22 -3.73
CA ARG A 133 -5.18 12.73 -3.52
C ARG A 133 -4.96 14.05 -4.24
N HIS A 134 -4.54 15.07 -3.50
CA HIS A 134 -4.20 16.40 -4.02
C HIS A 134 -2.85 16.87 -3.49
N PHE A 135 -1.78 16.63 -4.25
CA PHE A 135 -0.44 17.11 -3.93
C PHE A 135 0.41 17.29 -5.20
N PRO A 136 1.49 18.10 -5.14
CA PRO A 136 2.34 18.35 -6.30
C PRO A 136 2.91 17.06 -6.89
N GLY A 137 2.71 16.86 -8.20
CA GLY A 137 3.21 15.70 -8.94
C GLY A 137 2.25 14.51 -9.06
N VAL A 138 1.09 14.51 -8.38
CA VAL A 138 0.14 13.38 -8.48
C VAL A 138 -0.44 13.20 -9.88
N GLU A 139 -0.75 14.30 -10.59
CA GLU A 139 -1.34 14.23 -11.93
C GLU A 139 -0.38 13.62 -12.96
N GLU A 140 0.91 13.95 -12.87
CA GLU A 140 1.96 13.34 -13.70
C GLU A 140 1.97 11.82 -13.51
N VAL A 141 1.90 11.35 -12.26
CA VAL A 141 1.88 9.92 -11.96
C VAL A 141 0.60 9.26 -12.47
N ARG A 142 -0.57 9.92 -12.35
CA ARG A 142 -1.84 9.42 -12.90
C ARG A 142 -1.78 9.24 -14.42
N ASP A 143 -1.18 10.18 -15.13
CA ASP A 143 -1.03 10.08 -16.58
C ASP A 143 -0.05 8.96 -16.95
N MET A 144 1.09 8.87 -16.28
CA MET A 144 2.04 7.76 -16.48
C MET A 144 1.40 6.40 -16.19
N ALA A 145 0.55 6.31 -15.16
CA ALA A 145 -0.13 5.08 -14.77
C ALA A 145 -1.10 4.58 -15.84
N LYS A 146 -1.50 5.44 -16.79
CA LYS A 146 -2.30 5.03 -17.95
C LYS A 146 -1.49 4.28 -19.00
N GLU A 147 -0.20 4.57 -19.09
CA GLU A 147 0.69 4.08 -20.14
C GLU A 147 1.58 2.93 -19.67
N ASN A 148 2.15 3.04 -18.47
CA ASN A 148 3.07 2.05 -17.93
C ASN A 148 3.07 2.03 -16.40
N LEU A 149 2.66 0.90 -15.81
CA LEU A 149 2.56 0.69 -14.37
C LEU A 149 3.89 0.91 -13.65
N ASP A 150 4.97 0.33 -14.17
CA ASP A 150 6.28 0.34 -13.52
C ASP A 150 6.91 1.73 -13.56
N LYS A 151 6.80 2.46 -14.67
CA LYS A 151 7.27 3.85 -14.76
C LYS A 151 6.51 4.76 -13.80
N ALA A 152 5.19 4.60 -13.70
CA ALA A 152 4.38 5.37 -12.75
C ALA A 152 4.74 5.06 -11.30
N LEU A 153 4.93 3.77 -10.97
CA LEU A 153 5.35 3.32 -9.65
C LEU A 153 6.74 3.87 -9.27
N ILE A 154 7.71 3.83 -10.17
CA ILE A 154 9.04 4.42 -9.97
C ILE A 154 8.91 5.91 -9.66
N LYS A 155 8.12 6.64 -10.44
CA LYS A 155 7.90 8.08 -10.22
C LYS A 155 7.24 8.34 -8.85
N ALA A 156 6.25 7.54 -8.45
CA ALA A 156 5.62 7.63 -7.14
C ALA A 156 6.64 7.43 -6.00
N ILE A 157 7.48 6.39 -6.10
CA ILE A 157 8.54 6.10 -5.12
C ILE A 157 9.57 7.24 -5.07
N GLN A 158 10.02 7.76 -6.22
CA GLN A 158 10.92 8.91 -6.29
C GLN A 158 10.33 10.13 -5.57
N ASN A 159 9.06 10.44 -5.83
CA ASN A 159 8.37 11.55 -5.18
C ASN A 159 8.30 11.36 -3.66
N THR A 160 8.03 10.14 -3.17
CA THR A 160 8.02 9.80 -1.74
C THR A 160 9.39 9.99 -1.11
N ILE A 161 10.46 9.45 -1.71
CA ILE A 161 11.85 9.62 -1.25
C ILE A 161 12.20 11.11 -1.17
N MET A 162 11.93 11.87 -2.23
CA MET A 162 12.22 13.30 -2.27
C MET A 162 11.42 14.11 -1.25
N PHE A 163 10.17 13.72 -0.98
CA PHE A 163 9.36 14.32 0.07
C PHE A 163 9.97 14.09 1.45
N LEU A 164 10.34 12.85 1.78
CA LEU A 164 10.96 12.50 3.07
C LEU A 164 12.30 13.20 3.26
N LEU A 165 13.15 13.26 2.22
CA LEU A 165 14.41 14.01 2.23
C LEU A 165 14.19 15.49 2.54
N LYS A 166 13.22 16.15 1.86
CA LYS A 166 12.88 17.56 2.11
C LYS A 166 12.36 17.82 3.53
N LYS A 167 11.79 16.80 4.18
CA LYS A 167 11.28 16.87 5.55
C LYS A 167 12.31 16.44 6.61
N ASN A 168 13.53 16.08 6.22
CA ASN A 168 14.54 15.49 7.12
C ASN A 168 13.99 14.28 7.90
N GLN A 169 13.15 13.47 7.25
CA GLN A 169 12.60 12.23 7.83
C GLN A 169 13.41 11.02 7.38
N THR A 170 13.46 9.99 8.24
CA THR A 170 14.09 8.72 7.89
C THR A 170 13.34 8.03 6.76
N ILE A 171 14.08 7.31 5.91
CA ILE A 171 13.55 6.57 4.76
C ILE A 171 13.86 5.10 5.00
N TYR A 172 12.82 4.27 5.01
CA TYR A 172 12.99 2.85 5.26
C TYR A 172 13.79 2.19 4.12
N PRO A 173 14.78 1.32 4.40
CA PRO A 173 15.65 0.73 3.37
C PRO A 173 14.89 0.03 2.24
N ASP A 174 13.80 -0.67 2.54
CA ASP A 174 13.01 -1.36 1.51
C ASP A 174 12.45 -0.41 0.46
N THR A 175 12.19 0.86 0.78
CA THR A 175 11.78 1.85 -0.23
C THR A 175 12.88 2.10 -1.26
N PHE A 176 14.15 2.16 -0.84
CA PHE A 176 15.28 2.26 -1.77
C PHE A 176 15.53 0.95 -2.50
N TYR A 177 15.40 -0.20 -1.82
CA TYR A 177 15.58 -1.50 -2.47
C TYR A 177 14.51 -1.75 -3.54
N THR A 178 13.26 -1.36 -3.28
CA THR A 178 12.16 -1.40 -4.25
C THR A 178 12.47 -0.53 -5.46
N TYR A 179 12.89 0.72 -5.23
CA TYR A 179 13.29 1.61 -6.31
C TYR A 179 14.39 0.99 -7.20
N ASN A 180 15.47 0.49 -6.58
CA ASN A 180 16.59 -0.10 -7.32
C ASN A 180 16.20 -1.38 -8.07
N ASP A 181 15.34 -2.22 -7.51
CA ASP A 181 14.83 -3.42 -8.17
C ASP A 181 14.00 -3.07 -9.42
N LEU A 182 13.14 -2.06 -9.33
CA LEU A 182 12.34 -1.59 -10.46
C LEU A 182 13.20 -0.95 -11.57
N ILE A 183 14.23 -0.18 -11.22
CA ILE A 183 15.14 0.42 -12.20
C ILE A 183 15.89 -0.65 -12.99
N LYS A 184 16.45 -1.65 -12.30
CA LYS A 184 17.18 -2.75 -12.97
C LYS A 184 16.30 -3.50 -13.98
N LYS A 185 15.05 -3.77 -13.61
CA LYS A 185 14.08 -4.46 -14.48
C LYS A 185 13.59 -3.63 -15.67
N LEU A 186 13.79 -2.32 -15.68
CA LEU A 186 13.51 -1.47 -16.84
C LEU A 186 14.66 -1.43 -17.85
N GLU A 187 15.88 -1.75 -17.42
CA GLU A 187 17.07 -1.78 -18.27
C GLU A 187 17.20 -3.10 -19.04
N ASP A 188 16.52 -4.16 -18.58
CA ASP A 188 16.38 -5.47 -19.21
C ASP A 188 15.22 -5.53 -20.23
#